data_AF-A0A7X3RGN7-F1
#
_entry.id   AF-A0A7X3RGN7-F1
#
_cell.length_a   1.000
_cell.length_b   1.000
_cell.length_c   1.000
_cell.angle_alpha   90.00
_cell.angle_beta   90.00
_cell.angle_gamma   90.00
#
_symmetry.space_group_name_H-M   'P 1'
#
loop_
_entity.id
_entity.type
_entity.pdbx_description
1 polymer ?
#
loop_
_entity_poly.entity_id
_entity_poly.type
_entity_poly.pdbx_seq_one_letter_code
_entity_poly.pdbx_strand_id
1 'polypeptide(L)'
;MPTEQASARTLMYIVCVIGLIYAIVMVILFFNAAPARSNIEVHQTDEVAECLKCHLIGDKESPTMPHLNLGNCNLCHGLSKEKKQE
;
A
#
# COMPACT_ATOMS: atom_id res chain seq x y z
N MET A 1 10.96 16.60 -46.95
CA MET A 1 11.49 16.73 -45.58
C MET A 1 12.43 15.56 -45.38
N PRO A 2 13.74 15.76 -45.15
CA PRO A 2 14.64 14.64 -44.96
C PRO A 2 14.28 14.01 -43.60
N THR A 3 13.73 12.79 -43.62
CA THR A 3 13.55 12.01 -42.41
C THR A 3 14.90 11.40 -42.07
N GLU A 4 15.73 12.13 -41.34
CA GLU A 4 16.90 11.54 -40.69
C GLU A 4 16.43 10.34 -39.89
N GLN A 5 16.82 9.14 -40.32
CA GLN A 5 16.56 7.92 -39.58
C GLN A 5 17.46 7.97 -38.35
N ALA A 6 16.87 8.17 -37.18
CA ALA A 6 17.63 8.13 -35.93
C ALA A 6 18.34 6.78 -35.83
N SER A 7 19.66 6.81 -35.66
CA SER A 7 20.47 5.61 -35.46
C SER A 7 19.91 4.78 -34.29
N ALA A 8 19.94 3.44 -34.41
CA ALA A 8 19.45 2.53 -33.37
C ALA A 8 20.08 2.82 -31.98
N ARG A 9 21.34 3.28 -31.96
CA ARG A 9 22.01 3.72 -30.72
C ARG A 9 21.35 4.96 -30.12
N THR A 10 21.06 5.96 -30.95
CA THR A 10 20.37 7.19 -30.53
C THR A 10 18.98 6.87 -29.97
N LEU A 11 18.24 5.98 -30.63
CA LEU A 11 16.93 5.55 -30.18
C LEU A 11 17.00 4.84 -28.82
N MET A 12 17.99 3.97 -28.61
CA MET A 12 18.20 3.31 -27.32
C MET A 12 18.51 4.30 -26.19
N TYR A 13 19.37 5.30 -26.43
CA TYR A 13 19.61 6.35 -25.43
C TYR A 13 18.34 7.11 -25.08
N ILE A 14 17.53 7.47 -26.08
CA ILE A 14 16.25 8.16 -25.86
C ILE A 14 15.31 7.29 -24.99
N VAL A 15 15.17 6.01 -25.32
CA VAL A 15 14.32 5.07 -24.55
C VAL A 15 14.83 4.91 -23.12
N CYS A 16 16.14 4.78 -22.92
CA CYS A 16 16.73 4.72 -21.58
C CYS A 16 16.45 5.98 -20.75
N VAL A 17 16.62 7.16 -21.34
CA VAL A 17 16.37 8.43 -20.65
C VAL A 17 14.89 8.56 -20.26
N ILE A 18 13.98 8.25 -21.18
CA ILE A 18 12.55 8.26 -20.91
C ILE A 18 12.20 7.24 -19.82
N GLY A 19 12.74 6.03 -19.90
CA GLY A 19 12.53 4.98 -18.90
C GLY A 19 13.02 5.38 -17.51
N LEU A 20 14.19 6.03 -17.42
CA LEU A 20 14.73 6.54 -16.16
C LEU A 20 13.84 7.62 -15.55
N ILE A 21 13.39 8.59 -16.37
CA ILE A 21 12.48 9.65 -15.93
C ILE A 21 11.17 9.03 -15.43
N TYR A 22 10.60 8.09 -16.16
CA TYR A 22 9.37 7.40 -15.78
C TYR A 22 9.53 6.66 -14.44
N ALA A 23 10.63 5.94 -14.25
CA ALA A 23 10.90 5.23 -13.00
C ALA A 23 10.97 6.18 -11.80
N ILE A 24 11.67 7.32 -11.94
CA ILE A 24 11.77 8.33 -10.89
C ILE A 24 10.39 8.91 -10.56
N VAL A 25 9.61 9.26 -11.58
CA VAL A 25 8.25 9.79 -11.39
C VAL A 25 7.37 8.78 -10.67
N MET A 26 7.40 7.50 -11.05
CA MET A 26 6.62 6.45 -10.39
C MET A 26 7.00 6.28 -8.92
N VAL A 27 8.29 6.35 -8.59
CA VAL A 27 8.75 6.29 -7.20
C VAL A 27 8.24 7.49 -6.39
N ILE A 28 8.32 8.70 -6.93
CA ILE A 28 7.81 9.91 -6.26
C ILE A 28 6.29 9.83 -6.07
N LEU A 29 5.56 9.43 -7.11
CA LEU A 29 4.11 9.26 -7.03
C LEU A 29 3.73 8.19 -6.01
N PHE A 30 4.48 7.09 -5.94
CA PHE A 30 4.26 6.05 -4.94
C PHE A 30 4.42 6.59 -3.52
N PHE A 31 5.50 7.35 -3.23
CA PHE A 31 5.69 7.95 -1.90
C PHE A 31 4.67 9.04 -1.57
N ASN A 32 4.18 9.80 -2.57
CA ASN A 32 3.14 10.80 -2.38
C ASN A 32 1.74 10.20 -2.23
N ALA A 33 1.48 9.07 -2.89
CA ALA A 33 0.23 8.31 -2.77
C ALA A 33 0.22 7.43 -1.52
N ALA A 34 1.39 7.08 -0.99
CA ALA A 34 1.49 6.44 0.32
C ALA A 34 0.82 7.38 1.34
N PRO A 35 -0.17 6.89 2.10
CA PRO A 35 -0.72 7.68 3.18
C PRO A 35 0.43 8.13 4.06
N ALA A 36 0.53 9.43 4.33
CA ALA A 36 1.46 9.92 5.32
C ALA A 36 1.24 9.05 6.57
N ARG A 37 2.30 8.37 7.05
CA ARG A 37 2.25 7.77 8.38
C ARG A 37 2.09 8.94 9.32
N SER A 38 0.85 9.25 9.65
CA SER A 38 0.54 10.34 10.55
C SER A 38 1.29 10.02 11.84
N ASN A 39 2.12 10.96 12.29
CA ASN A 39 2.75 10.87 13.60
C ASN A 39 1.69 11.22 14.65
N ILE A 40 0.72 10.34 14.82
CA ILE A 40 -0.33 10.44 15.82
C ILE A 40 0.15 9.67 17.05
N GLU A 41 0.12 10.30 18.22
CA GLU A 41 0.59 9.71 19.48
C GLU A 41 -0.02 8.32 19.74
N VAL A 42 -1.28 8.12 19.34
CA VAL A 42 -1.99 6.83 19.43
C VAL A 42 -1.34 5.70 18.61
N HIS A 43 -0.53 6.00 17.59
CA HIS A 43 0.21 4.99 16.80
C HIS A 43 1.69 4.86 17.21
N GLN A 44 2.08 5.43 18.35
CA GLN A 44 3.44 5.28 18.91
C GLN A 44 3.58 4.11 19.89
N THR A 45 2.56 3.26 20.00
CA THR A 45 2.56 2.04 20.81
C THR A 45 3.22 0.88 20.05
N ASP A 46 4.09 0.13 20.72
CA ASP A 46 4.68 -1.11 20.19
C ASP A 46 3.78 -2.33 20.41
N GLU A 47 2.65 -2.15 21.13
CA GLU A 47 1.74 -3.24 21.44
C GLU A 47 0.83 -3.56 20.26
N VAL A 48 1.16 -4.67 19.58
CA VAL A 48 0.40 -5.20 18.43
C VAL A 48 -1.09 -5.31 18.72
N ALA A 49 -1.47 -5.71 19.94
CA ALA A 49 -2.87 -5.87 20.33
C ALA A 49 -3.67 -4.55 20.29
N GLU A 50 -3.01 -3.41 20.53
CA GLU A 50 -3.65 -2.09 20.56
C GLU A 50 -3.93 -1.58 19.14
N CYS A 51 -3.01 -1.78 18.21
CA CYS A 51 -3.20 -1.48 16.79
C CYS A 51 -4.38 -2.24 16.18
N LEU A 52 -4.55 -3.51 16.55
CA LEU A 52 -5.60 -4.37 15.98
C LEU A 52 -7.02 -4.00 16.42
N LYS A 53 -7.18 -3.28 17.54
CA LYS A 53 -8.50 -2.81 18.01
C LYS A 53 -9.16 -1.90 16.98
N CYS A 54 -8.42 -0.91 16.49
CA CYS A 54 -8.92 0.04 15.50
C CYS A 54 -8.82 -0.47 14.06
N HIS A 55 -7.80 -1.30 13.74
CA HIS A 55 -7.56 -1.75 12.36
C HIS A 55 -8.37 -2.97 11.91
N LEU A 56 -8.79 -3.86 12.83
CA LEU A 56 -9.56 -5.07 12.46
C LEU A 56 -11.03 -5.00 12.87
N ILE A 57 -11.30 -4.48 14.07
CA ILE A 57 -12.64 -4.51 14.67
C ILE A 57 -13.33 -3.15 14.48
N GLY A 58 -12.61 -2.07 14.77
CA GLY A 58 -13.15 -0.71 14.81
C GLY A 58 -14.02 -0.51 16.05
N ASP A 59 -13.68 0.46 16.89
CA ASP A 59 -14.49 0.88 18.03
C ASP A 59 -15.15 2.25 17.76
N LYS A 60 -15.86 2.80 18.74
CA LYS A 60 -16.56 4.09 18.59
C LYS A 60 -15.62 5.29 18.46
N GLU A 61 -14.39 5.15 18.92
CA GLU A 61 -13.34 6.18 18.86
C GLU A 61 -12.48 6.02 17.58
N SER A 62 -12.59 4.87 16.91
CA SER A 62 -11.82 4.60 15.69
C SER A 62 -12.20 5.62 14.60
N PRO A 63 -11.20 6.29 14.00
CA PRO A 63 -11.48 7.27 12.96
C PRO A 63 -12.14 6.57 11.78
N THR A 64 -13.08 7.27 11.12
CA THR A 64 -13.75 6.85 9.89
C THR A 64 -12.76 6.86 8.72
N MET A 65 -11.71 6.04 8.80
CA MET A 65 -10.87 5.73 7.65
C MET A 65 -11.62 4.73 6.75
N PRO A 66 -11.34 4.70 5.42
CA PRO A 66 -11.97 3.77 4.48
C PRO A 66 -11.42 2.34 4.64
N HIS A 67 -11.08 1.92 5.86
CA HIS A 67 -10.70 0.55 6.12
C HIS A 67 -11.94 -0.33 5.97
N LEU A 68 -11.78 -1.37 5.16
CA LEU A 68 -12.75 -2.45 5.05
C LEU A 68 -12.97 -3.02 6.45
N ASN A 69 -14.13 -2.73 7.06
CA ASN A 69 -14.50 -3.32 8.34
C ASN A 69 -14.63 -4.83 8.11
N LEU A 70 -13.63 -5.58 8.59
CA LEU A 70 -13.59 -7.04 8.45
C LEU A 70 -14.59 -7.72 9.40
N GLY A 71 -15.21 -6.96 10.30
CA GLY A 71 -16.22 -7.39 11.25
C GLY A 71 -15.64 -8.27 12.34
N ASN A 72 -15.32 -9.51 11.99
CA ASN A 72 -14.94 -10.55 12.94
C ASN A 72 -13.64 -11.26 12.52
N CYS A 73 -12.80 -11.62 13.50
CA CYS A 73 -11.53 -12.33 13.30
C CYS A 73 -11.71 -13.70 12.63
N ASN A 74 -12.94 -14.22 12.61
CA ASN A 74 -13.33 -15.48 12.00
C ASN A 74 -13.14 -15.51 10.47
N LEU A 75 -13.06 -14.37 9.78
CA LEU A 75 -12.79 -14.36 8.35
C LEU A 75 -11.42 -14.97 8.03
N CYS A 76 -10.40 -14.66 8.83
CA CYS A 76 -9.03 -15.15 8.66
C CYS A 76 -8.70 -16.36 9.54
N HIS A 77 -9.29 -16.45 10.74
CA HIS A 77 -9.00 -17.50 11.72
C HIS A 77 -10.06 -18.62 11.78
N GLY A 78 -11.24 -18.44 11.20
CA GLY A 78 -12.34 -19.41 11.22
C GLY A 78 -12.20 -20.57 10.23
N LEU A 79 -11.14 -20.57 9.40
CA LEU A 79 -10.82 -21.68 8.50
C LEU A 79 -10.04 -22.82 9.17
N SER A 80 -9.64 -22.65 10.44
CA SER A 80 -9.05 -23.74 11.21
C SER A 80 -10.15 -24.74 11.58
N LYS A 81 -10.26 -25.82 10.82
CA LYS A 81 -11.25 -26.88 11.01
C LYS A 81 -11.12 -27.53 12.39
N GLU A 82 -12.24 -27.48 13.13
CA GLU A 82 -12.88 -28.56 13.89
C GLU A 82 -12.19 -29.23 15.09
N LYS A 83 -12.86 -29.15 16.25
CA LYS A 83 -13.51 -30.35 16.82
C LYS A 83 -14.79 -29.94 17.54
N LYS A 84 -15.93 -30.37 17.02
CA LYS A 84 -17.21 -30.33 17.73
C LYS A 84 -17.12 -31.35 18.87
N GLN A 85 -17.21 -30.91 20.12
CA GLN A 85 -17.42 -31.82 21.25
C GLN A 85 -18.78 -31.48 21.86
N GLU A 86 -19.62 -32.51 21.91
CA GLU A 86 -20.96 -32.54 22.52
C GLU A 86 -20.95 -32.17 24.00
#